data_AF-A0A7Y2IST0-F1
#
_entry.id   AF-A0A7Y2IST0-F1
#
_cell.length_a   1.000
_cell.length_b   1.000
_cell.length_c   1.000
_cell.angle_alpha   90.00
_cell.angle_beta   90.00
_cell.angle_gamma   90.00
#
_symmetry.space_group_name_H-M   'P 1'
#
loop_
_entity.id
_entity.type
_entity.pdbx_description
1 polymer ?
#
loop_
_entity_poly.entity_id
_entity_poly.type
_entity_poly.pdbx_seq_one_letter_code
_entity_poly.pdbx_strand_id
1 'polypeptide(L)' 'RSAGIPAGPINDVAAAFATAEALGLDPIVDLEGFRSVRSPIRMSETPPTVQLKPPAIDEHGTEIRTEG' A
#
# COMPACT_ATOMS: atom_id res chain seq x y z
N ARG A 1 24.87 18.02 12.50
CA ARG A 1 23.81 17.37 13.33
C ARG A 1 24.00 17.87 14.76
N SER A 2 23.06 18.63 15.32
CA SER A 2 23.22 19.29 16.63
C SER A 2 23.11 18.28 17.78
N ALA A 3 24.09 18.27 18.68
CA ALA A 3 24.12 17.59 19.98
C ALA A 3 23.72 16.09 20.07
N GLY A 4 23.65 15.34 18.96
CA GLY A 4 23.21 13.94 18.99
C GLY A 4 21.70 13.75 19.16
N ILE A 5 20.91 14.82 18.99
CA ILE A 5 19.45 14.75 19.09
C ILE A 5 18.88 14.17 17.77
N PRO A 6 18.14 13.05 17.80
CA PRO A 6 17.46 12.55 16.62
C PRO A 6 16.33 13.49 16.21
N ALA A 7 16.37 13.98 14.98
CA ALA A 7 15.31 14.73 14.35
C ALA A 7 15.20 14.31 12.88
N GLY A 8 13.98 14.35 12.34
CA GLY A 8 13.66 14.07 10.94
C GLY A 8 12.81 15.19 10.34
N PRO A 9 12.73 15.27 9.00
CA PRO A 9 11.93 16.26 8.32
C PRO A 9 10.43 15.99 8.50
N ILE A 10 9.62 17.05 8.40
CA ILE A 10 8.17 16.90 8.16
C ILE A 10 7.98 16.79 6.65
N ASN A 11 7.57 15.62 6.18
CA ASN A 11 7.33 15.36 4.77
C ASN A 11 5.88 15.72 4.41
N ASP A 12 5.68 16.32 3.23
CA ASP A 12 4.38 16.27 2.57
C ASP A 12 4.12 14.85 1.99
N VAL A 13 2.96 14.66 1.38
CA VAL A 13 2.55 13.35 0.86
C VAL A 13 3.53 12.83 -0.21
N ALA A 14 3.96 13.67 -1.15
CA ALA A 14 4.85 13.25 -2.23
C ALA A 14 6.25 12.88 -1.70
N ALA A 15 6.79 13.73 -0.81
CA ALA A 15 8.06 13.49 -0.14
C ALA A 15 8.04 12.23 0.73
N ALA A 16 6.91 11.91 1.36
CA ALA A 16 6.75 10.69 2.15
C ALA A 16 6.92 9.43 1.29
N PHE A 17 6.28 9.37 0.11
CA PHE A 17 6.44 8.25 -0.81
C PHE A 17 7.86 8.16 -1.38
N ALA A 18 8.45 9.27 -1.80
CA ALA A 18 9.83 9.29 -2.29
C ALA A 18 10.84 8.82 -1.22
N THR A 19 10.64 9.22 0.04
CA THR A 19 11.47 8.77 1.16
C THR A 19 11.32 7.27 1.38
N ALA A 20 10.09 6.75 1.35
CA ALA A 20 9.84 5.32 1.51
C ALA A 20 10.44 4.47 0.37
N GLU A 21 10.40 4.96 -0.87
CA GLU A 21 11.10 4.35 -2.01
C GLU A 21 12.62 4.33 -1.78
N ALA A 22 13.21 5.45 -1.37
CA ALA A 22 14.65 5.53 -1.07
C ALA A 22 15.09 4.58 0.08
N LEU A 23 14.17 4.24 0.97
CA LEU A 23 14.38 3.27 2.05
C LEU A 23 14.16 1.80 1.61
N GLY A 24 13.80 1.54 0.35
CA GLY A 24 13.48 0.19 -0.12
C GLY A 24 12.17 -0.36 0.45
N LEU A 25 11.26 0.52 0.86
CA LEU A 25 9.96 0.13 1.40
C LEU A 25 8.92 -0.09 0.30
N ASP A 26 9.20 0.22 -0.96
CA ASP A 26 8.32 -0.03 -2.12
C ASP A 26 6.83 0.33 -1.84
N PRO A 27 6.48 1.55 -1.40
CA PRO A 27 5.23 1.84 -0.67
C PRO A 27 3.92 1.69 -1.47
N ILE A 28 3.99 1.46 -2.79
CA ILE A 28 2.83 1.48 -3.70
C ILE A 28 2.57 0.08 -4.28
N VAL A 29 1.28 -0.25 -4.42
CA VAL A 29 0.78 -1.31 -5.30
C VAL A 29 0.01 -0.68 -6.46
N ASP A 30 0.21 -1.19 -7.67
CA ASP A 30 -0.51 -0.78 -8.89
C ASP A 30 -1.27 -2.00 -9.45
N LEU A 31 -2.58 -1.86 -9.56
CA LEU A 31 -3.51 -2.89 -10.03
C LEU A 31 -4.22 -2.36 -11.27
N GLU A 32 -3.59 -2.56 -12.44
CA GLU A 32 -4.12 -2.15 -13.74
C GLU A 32 -4.59 -0.68 -13.77
N GLY A 33 -3.77 0.23 -13.24
CA GLY A 33 -4.06 1.66 -13.18
C GLY A 33 -4.77 2.12 -11.89
N PHE A 34 -5.14 1.20 -11.00
CA PHE A 34 -5.53 1.53 -9.63
C PHE A 34 -4.30 1.53 -8.72
N ARG A 35 -3.85 2.71 -8.31
CA ARG A 35 -2.71 2.86 -7.38
C ARG A 35 -3.18 3.05 -5.95
N SER A 36 -2.59 2.30 -5.02
CA SER A 36 -2.87 2.40 -3.58
C SER A 36 -1.62 2.17 -2.75
N VAL A 37 -1.71 2.47 -1.45
CA VAL A 37 -0.67 2.15 -0.46
C VAL A 37 -0.63 0.64 -0.27
N ARG A 38 0.55 0.04 -0.40
CA ARG A 38 0.73 -1.38 -0.11
C ARG A 38 0.70 -1.63 1.41
N SER A 39 0.32 -2.84 1.82
CA SER A 39 0.54 -3.31 3.19
C SER A 39 1.99 -3.01 3.66
N PRO A 40 2.14 -2.40 4.87
CA PRO A 40 3.46 -2.08 5.43
C PRO A 40 4.15 -3.30 6.06
N ILE A 41 3.46 -4.44 6.14
CA ILE A 41 3.98 -5.67 6.76
C ILE A 41 4.64 -6.53 5.68
N ARG A 42 5.92 -6.88 5.87
CA ARG A 42 6.62 -7.89 5.06
C ARG A 42 6.68 -9.19 5.85
N MET A 43 6.19 -10.28 5.27
CA MET A 43 6.24 -11.62 5.86
C MET A 43 7.09 -12.52 4.96
N SER A 44 7.88 -13.40 5.56
CA SER A 44 8.78 -14.29 4.82
C SER A 44 8.08 -15.51 4.22
N GLU A 45 7.03 -16.02 4.87
CA GLU A 45 6.33 -17.24 4.43
C GLU A 45 5.03 -16.91 3.70
N THR A 46 4.20 -16.03 4.27
CA THR A 46 2.87 -15.68 3.76
C THR A 46 2.73 -14.17 3.55
N PRO A 47 3.49 -13.59 2.61
CA PRO A 47 3.42 -12.14 2.35
C PRO A 47 1.99 -11.73 1.96
N PRO A 48 1.49 -10.59 2.49
CA PRO A 48 0.19 -10.07 2.08
C PRO A 48 0.24 -9.65 0.62
N THR A 49 -0.69 -10.16 -0.19
CA THR A 49 -0.84 -9.81 -1.60
C THR A 49 -2.21 -9.19 -1.85
N VAL A 50 -2.25 -8.10 -2.61
CA VAL A 50 -3.50 -7.56 -3.16
C VAL A 50 -3.50 -7.86 -4.66
N GLN A 51 -4.50 -8.62 -5.11
CA GLN A 51 -4.58 -9.10 -6.51
C GLN A 51 -5.68 -8.40 -7.30
N LEU A 52 -6.67 -7.83 -6.62
CA LEU A 52 -7.84 -7.21 -7.23
C LEU A 52 -7.95 -5.76 -6.79
N LYS A 53 -8.30 -4.89 -7.74
CA LYS A 53 -8.76 -3.53 -7.44
C LYS A 53 -10.06 -3.59 -6.61
N PRO A 54 -10.44 -2.49 -5.94
CA PRO A 54 -11.74 -2.43 -5.26
C PRO A 54 -12.88 -2.74 -6.24
N PRO A 55 -13.86 -3.56 -5.83
CA PRO A 55 -14.96 -3.92 -6.70
C PRO A 55 -15.83 -2.71 -7.02
N ALA A 56 -16.43 -2.71 -8.20
CA ALA A 56 -17.50 -1.79 -8.52
C ALA A 56 -18.76 -2.07 -7.67
N ILE A 57 -19.69 -1.12 -7.69
CA ILE A 57 -21.00 -1.32 -7.04
C ILE A 57 -21.67 -2.56 -7.65
N ASP A 58 -22.01 -3.52 -6.78
CA ASP A 58 -22.69 -4.80 -7.11
C ASP A 58 -21.91 -5.76 -8.05
N GLU A 59 -20.58 -5.61 -8.18
CA GLU A 59 -19.76 -6.44 -9.11
C GLU A 59 -19.95 -7.95 -8.91
N HIS A 60 -20.04 -8.41 -7.66
CA HIS A 60 -20.17 -9.83 -7.30
C HIS A 60 -21.58 -10.21 -6.83
N GLY A 61 -22.57 -9.31 -7.01
CA GLY A 61 -23.89 -9.48 -6.40
C GLY A 61 -24.63 -10.74 -6.87
N THR A 62 -24.57 -11.06 -8.16
CA THR A 62 -25.24 -12.25 -8.72
C THR A 62 -24.62 -13.54 -8.19
N GLU A 63 -23.29 -13.63 -8.19
CA GLU A 63 -22.56 -14.79 -7.69
C GLU A 63 -22.92 -15.10 -6.23
N ILE A 64 -22.85 -14.09 -5.36
CA ILE A 64 -23.16 -14.20 -3.93
C ILE A 64 -24.60 -14.69 -3.70
N ARG A 65 -25.56 -14.21 -4.50
CA ARG A 65 -26.98 -14.62 -4.36
C ARG A 65 -27.24 -16.05 -4.84
N THR A 66 -26.35 -16.61 -5.67
CA THR A 66 -26.46 -17.99 -6.20
C THR A 66 -25.57 -18.99 -5.48
N GLU A 67 -24.65 -18.52 -4.62
CA GLU A 67 -23.76 -19.36 -3.81
C GLU A 67 -24.48 -20.03 -2.63
N GLY A 68 -25.57 -19.40 -2.13
CA GLY A 68 -26.39 -19.92 -1.03
C GLY A 68 -27.46 -20.91 -1.47
#